data_AF-A0A1I4XIZ4-F1
#
_entry.id   AF-A0A1I4XIZ4-F1
#
_cell.length_a   1.000
_cell.length_b   1.000
_cell.length_c   1.000
_cell.angle_alpha   90.00
_cell.angle_beta   90.00
_cell.angle_gamma   90.00
#
_symmetry.space_group_name_H-M   'P 1'
#
loop_
_entity.id
_entity.type
_entity.pdbx_description
1 polymer ?
#
loop_
_entity_poly.entity_id
_entity_poly.type
_entity_poly.pdbx_seq_one_letter_code
_entity_poly.pdbx_strand_id
1 'polypeptide(L)'
;MKGSEEFNNKDDLQKKIKPDDQYFLPIPLESQQHEVSTEDSREVKTSESGRNLEGNSRCVSVDTILITPGGRNKKKMFKGKSELVKFRCTIYEKKLLKIKAKHSGITISDYCRRAVFEKEIKERLSDDHIEIYKTLLKFHNNFKSIGNMFRRKDPKLAKEVYALANTIKSKLKDFKR
;
A
#
# COMPACT_ATOMS: atom_id res chain seq x y z
N MET A 1 27.58 -24.12 -68.30
CA MET A 1 28.90 -24.76 -68.14
C MET A 1 29.90 -23.74 -67.58
N LYS A 2 30.80 -24.20 -66.70
CA LYS A 2 31.64 -23.48 -65.70
C LYS A 2 30.81 -23.06 -64.46
N GLY A 3 30.95 -23.64 -63.25
CA GLY A 3 32.09 -24.29 -62.57
C GLY A 3 32.89 -23.20 -61.85
N SER A 4 32.65 -22.92 -60.56
CA SER A 4 33.17 -23.57 -59.33
C SER A 4 34.37 -22.81 -58.75
N GLU A 5 34.27 -22.30 -57.52
CA GLU A 5 35.33 -22.34 -56.48
C GLU A 5 34.82 -21.70 -55.17
N GLU A 6 34.65 -22.55 -54.16
CA GLU A 6 34.62 -22.19 -52.74
C GLU A 6 36.07 -22.03 -52.25
N PHE A 7 36.36 -21.06 -51.37
CA PHE A 7 37.31 -21.27 -50.27
C PHE A 7 36.93 -20.38 -49.06
N ASN A 8 36.77 -21.07 -47.93
CA ASN A 8 36.62 -20.54 -46.58
C ASN A 8 37.85 -19.72 -46.15
N ASN A 9 37.64 -18.70 -45.32
CA ASN A 9 38.54 -18.49 -44.19
C ASN A 9 37.77 -18.01 -42.95
N LYS A 10 37.57 -18.97 -42.04
CA LYS A 10 37.33 -18.71 -40.62
C LYS A 10 38.71 -18.40 -40.07
N ASP A 11 38.98 -17.14 -39.75
CA ASP A 11 39.91 -16.69 -38.71
C ASP A 11 40.04 -15.17 -38.81
N ASP A 12 39.10 -14.48 -38.16
CA ASP A 12 39.40 -13.19 -37.54
C ASP A 12 38.52 -13.07 -36.29
N LEU A 13 38.92 -13.86 -35.28
CA LEU A 13 38.46 -13.72 -33.92
C LEU A 13 38.85 -12.33 -33.38
N GLN A 14 37.83 -11.64 -32.89
CA GLN A 14 37.87 -10.76 -31.72
C GLN A 14 38.70 -9.47 -31.85
N LYS A 15 37.99 -8.32 -31.92
CA LYS A 15 38.12 -7.23 -30.94
C LYS A 15 37.09 -6.11 -31.15
N LYS A 16 36.46 -5.74 -30.01
CA LYS A 16 35.78 -4.47 -29.68
C LYS A 16 34.32 -4.31 -30.15
N ILE A 17 33.42 -4.94 -29.40
CA ILE A 17 32.04 -4.47 -29.21
C ILE A 17 32.08 -3.44 -28.06
N LYS A 18 31.64 -2.21 -28.32
CA LYS A 18 31.26 -1.21 -27.30
C LYS A 18 29.76 -1.36 -27.04
N PRO A 19 29.28 -1.49 -25.79
CA PRO A 19 27.86 -1.61 -25.52
C PRO A 19 27.33 -0.28 -24.96
N ASP A 20 26.93 0.63 -25.83
CA ASP A 20 26.10 1.77 -25.46
C ASP A 20 25.32 2.18 -26.70
N ASP A 21 24.19 1.51 -26.91
CA ASP A 21 23.05 1.96 -27.72
C ASP A 21 21.95 0.88 -27.65
N GLN A 22 21.18 0.88 -26.55
CA GLN A 22 19.86 0.26 -26.54
C GLN A 22 18.81 1.35 -26.28
N TYR A 23 18.11 1.68 -27.35
CA TYR A 23 17.09 2.72 -27.44
C TYR A 23 15.82 2.36 -26.67
N PHE A 24 15.56 3.12 -25.62
CA PHE A 24 14.33 3.85 -25.30
C PHE A 24 13.00 3.35 -25.90
N LEU A 25 12.08 2.88 -25.04
CA LEU A 25 10.64 2.89 -25.34
C LEU A 25 9.97 4.03 -24.56
N PRO A 26 9.32 5.00 -25.22
CA PRO A 26 8.63 6.09 -24.54
C PRO A 26 7.31 5.58 -23.91
N ILE A 27 7.16 5.80 -22.61
CA ILE A 27 5.88 5.58 -21.91
C ILE A 27 4.96 6.76 -22.24
N PRO A 28 3.71 6.54 -22.71
CA PRO A 28 2.77 7.62 -23.01
C PRO A 28 2.54 8.51 -21.79
N LEU A 29 2.66 9.82 -22.00
CA LEU A 29 2.42 10.84 -21.00
C LEU A 29 0.93 11.19 -21.03
N GLU A 30 0.09 10.47 -20.28
CA GLU A 30 -1.25 10.97 -19.98
C GLU A 30 -1.13 12.18 -19.05
N SER A 31 -1.35 13.35 -19.64
CA SER A 31 -1.51 14.64 -19.00
C SER A 31 -2.75 14.65 -18.10
N GLN A 32 -2.54 14.74 -16.79
CA GLN A 32 -3.47 15.41 -15.89
C GLN A 32 -2.70 16.47 -15.11
N GLN A 33 -3.05 17.72 -15.41
CA GLN A 33 -2.57 18.90 -14.71
C GLN A 33 -3.08 18.83 -13.28
N HIS A 34 -2.17 18.74 -12.32
CA HIS A 34 -2.44 19.16 -10.95
C HIS A 34 -1.26 19.98 -10.48
N GLU A 35 -1.48 21.29 -10.44
CA GLU A 35 -0.63 22.22 -9.73
C GLU A 35 -0.54 21.79 -8.27
N VAL A 36 0.68 21.59 -7.78
CA VAL A 36 0.92 21.38 -6.35
C VAL A 36 1.76 22.53 -5.86
N SER A 37 1.09 23.39 -5.10
CA SER A 37 1.63 24.46 -4.28
C SER A 37 2.73 23.94 -3.36
N THR A 38 3.84 24.67 -3.33
CA THR A 38 4.97 24.48 -2.43
C THR A 38 4.71 25.14 -1.08
N GLU A 39 4.40 24.35 -0.06
CA GLU A 39 4.47 24.68 1.38
C GLU A 39 4.55 23.34 2.13
N ASP A 40 5.22 23.10 3.26
CA ASP A 40 6.07 23.85 4.18
C ASP A 40 6.76 22.76 5.04
N SER A 41 8.01 22.99 5.45
CA SER A 41 8.75 22.08 6.33
C SER A 41 8.44 22.42 7.79
N ARG A 42 7.58 21.64 8.44
CA ARG A 42 7.38 21.74 9.90
C ARG A 42 7.73 20.43 10.59
N GLU A 43 8.78 20.50 11.40
CA GLU A 43 9.20 19.46 12.34
C GLU A 43 8.12 19.25 13.41
N VAL A 44 7.68 18.01 13.58
CA VAL A 44 6.80 17.61 14.69
C VAL A 44 7.69 17.33 15.90
N LYS A 45 7.72 18.27 16.85
CA LYS A 45 8.17 18.02 18.22
C LYS A 45 7.08 17.24 18.94
N THR A 46 7.33 15.97 19.26
CA THR A 46 6.46 15.21 20.16
C THR A 46 6.71 15.70 21.59
N SER A 47 5.71 16.37 22.16
CA SER A 47 5.65 16.71 23.57
C SER A 47 5.50 15.45 24.43
N GLU A 48 6.35 15.31 25.44
CA GLU A 48 6.23 14.30 26.48
C GLU A 48 5.02 14.64 27.36
N SER A 49 3.94 13.87 27.26
CA SER A 49 2.84 13.89 28.23
C SER A 49 2.98 12.73 29.19
N GLY A 50 3.27 13.07 30.45
CA GLY A 50 3.34 12.13 31.57
C GLY A 50 2.00 11.42 31.75
N ARG A 51 2.03 10.09 31.73
CA ARG A 51 0.87 9.25 32.04
C ARG A 51 0.78 9.09 33.56
N ASN A 52 -0.15 9.79 34.19
CA ASN A 52 -0.65 9.44 35.52
C ASN A 52 -1.38 8.08 35.42
N LEU A 53 -0.81 7.04 36.01
CA LEU A 53 -1.44 5.74 36.18
C LEU A 53 -2.09 5.71 37.56
N GLU A 54 -3.31 6.21 37.65
CA GLU A 54 -4.14 6.02 38.83
C GLU A 54 -4.60 4.56 38.88
N GLY A 55 -4.19 3.87 39.94
CA GLY A 55 -4.29 2.43 40.07
C GLY A 55 -5.72 1.96 40.31
N ASN A 56 -6.19 1.01 39.50
CA ASN A 56 -7.24 0.10 39.90
C ASN A 56 -6.60 -1.25 40.25
N SER A 57 -6.16 -1.38 41.51
CA SER A 57 -5.58 -2.60 42.08
C SER A 57 -6.68 -3.63 42.34
N ARG A 58 -6.89 -4.52 41.38
CA ARG A 58 -7.38 -5.88 41.66
C ARG A 58 -6.30 -6.88 41.30
N CYS A 59 -5.21 -6.87 42.06
CA CYS A 59 -4.26 -7.97 42.14
C CYS A 59 -4.49 -8.67 43.49
N VAL A 60 -5.01 -9.90 43.44
CA VAL A 60 -4.93 -10.84 44.55
C VAL A 60 -3.55 -11.50 44.50
N SER A 61 -2.80 -11.44 45.60
CA SER A 61 -1.58 -12.23 45.77
C SER A 61 -1.97 -13.70 45.88
N VAL A 62 -1.64 -14.49 44.86
CA VAL A 62 -1.66 -15.95 44.94
C VAL A 62 -0.28 -16.40 45.40
N ASP A 63 -0.25 -17.11 46.51
CA ASP A 63 0.96 -17.63 47.13
C ASP A 63 1.76 -18.51 46.18
N THR A 64 3.06 -18.20 46.14
CA THR A 64 4.22 -18.91 45.61
C THR A 64 3.96 -20.14 44.72
N ILE A 65 3.74 -19.90 43.42
CA ILE A 65 4.10 -20.91 42.42
C ILE A 65 5.63 -20.87 42.33
N LEU A 66 6.27 -21.94 42.79
CA LEU A 66 7.70 -22.19 42.63
C LEU A 66 8.13 -21.78 41.22
N ILE A 67 9.10 -20.86 41.16
CA ILE A 67 9.83 -20.51 39.95
C ILE A 67 10.42 -21.82 39.43
N THR A 68 9.77 -22.42 38.43
CA THR A 68 10.29 -23.60 37.74
C THR A 68 11.70 -23.27 37.23
N PRO A 69 12.67 -24.21 37.30
CA PRO A 69 14.08 -23.98 36.96
C PRO A 69 14.32 -23.81 35.44
N GLY A 70 13.32 -23.34 34.71
CA GLY A 70 13.32 -23.10 33.27
C GLY A 70 12.55 -21.82 32.96
N GLY A 71 12.96 -20.70 33.58
CA GLY A 71 12.36 -19.38 33.41
C GLY A 71 12.18 -18.97 31.94
N ARG A 72 11.31 -17.95 31.70
CA ARG A 72 10.95 -17.43 30.37
C ARG A 72 12.17 -17.41 29.44
N ASN A 73 12.20 -18.31 28.46
CA ASN A 73 13.21 -18.33 27.40
C ASN A 73 13.41 -16.90 26.87
N LYS A 74 14.65 -16.41 26.86
CA LYS A 74 14.98 -15.08 26.32
C LYS A 74 14.39 -15.00 24.91
N LYS A 75 13.41 -14.10 24.71
CA LYS A 75 12.79 -13.92 23.39
C LYS A 75 13.91 -13.56 22.41
N LYS A 76 14.21 -14.45 21.46
CA LYS A 76 15.11 -14.14 20.35
C LYS A 76 14.53 -12.93 19.63
N MET A 77 15.20 -11.79 19.72
CA MET A 77 14.79 -10.58 19.01
C MET A 77 14.97 -10.85 17.52
N PHE A 78 13.93 -10.57 16.72
CA PHE A 78 14.03 -10.66 15.26
C PHE A 78 15.14 -9.70 14.80
N LYS A 79 16.23 -10.24 14.24
CA LYS A 79 17.31 -9.42 13.68
C LYS A 79 16.81 -8.84 12.36
N GLY A 80 16.57 -7.53 12.35
CA GLY A 80 16.14 -6.82 11.15
C GLY A 80 17.17 -6.88 10.02
N LYS A 81 16.77 -6.47 8.82
CA LYS A 81 17.66 -6.33 7.66
C LYS A 81 18.74 -5.28 7.97
N SER A 82 20.01 -5.68 7.93
CA SER A 82 21.15 -4.82 8.33
C SER A 82 21.95 -4.24 7.16
N GLU A 83 21.88 -4.86 5.99
CA GLU A 83 22.66 -4.45 4.81
C GLU A 83 21.99 -3.27 4.08
N LEU A 84 22.81 -2.34 3.59
CA LEU A 84 22.37 -1.13 2.89
C LEU A 84 22.77 -1.19 1.42
N VAL A 85 21.82 -0.86 0.55
CA VAL A 85 22.05 -0.69 -0.89
C VAL A 85 21.93 0.80 -1.22
N LYS A 86 22.94 1.36 -1.89
CA LYS A 86 22.95 2.75 -2.39
C LYS A 86 23.13 2.72 -3.90
N PHE A 87 22.34 3.49 -4.63
CA PHE A 87 22.47 3.64 -6.08
C PHE A 87 22.48 5.11 -6.47
N ARG A 88 23.15 5.42 -7.58
CA ARG A 88 23.10 6.74 -8.22
C ARG A 88 21.82 6.81 -9.05
N CYS A 89 21.18 7.96 -9.03
CA CYS A 89 20.04 8.25 -9.88
C CYS A 89 19.92 9.76 -10.09
N THR A 90 19.31 10.11 -11.21
CA THR A 90 18.91 11.47 -11.55
C THR A 90 17.81 11.97 -10.60
N ILE A 91 17.61 13.29 -10.60
CA ILE A 91 16.56 13.93 -9.79
C ILE A 91 15.17 13.41 -10.20
N TYR A 92 14.95 13.17 -11.49
CA TYR A 92 13.70 12.67 -12.03
C TYR A 92 13.38 11.25 -11.55
N GLU A 93 14.32 10.32 -11.67
CA GLU A 93 14.15 8.93 -11.21
C GLU A 93 13.82 8.86 -9.72
N LYS A 94 14.49 9.69 -8.90
CA LYS A 94 14.22 9.79 -7.47
C LYS A 94 12.79 10.27 -7.19
N LYS A 95 12.29 11.26 -7.95
CA LYS A 95 10.91 11.74 -7.84
C LYS A 95 9.91 10.68 -8.28
N LEU A 96 10.16 10.03 -9.41
CA LEU A 96 9.29 8.98 -9.95
C LEU A 96 9.15 7.81 -8.96
N LEU A 97 10.26 7.38 -8.36
CA LEU A 97 10.27 6.31 -7.36
C LEU A 97 9.46 6.68 -6.11
N LYS A 98 9.50 7.95 -5.68
CA LYS A 98 8.67 8.46 -4.58
C LYS A 98 7.18 8.42 -4.92
N ILE A 99 6.80 8.87 -6.11
CA ILE A 99 5.41 8.89 -6.57
C ILE A 99 4.86 7.47 -6.64
N LYS A 100 5.58 6.57 -7.31
CA LYS A 100 5.17 5.16 -7.43
C LYS A 100 5.05 4.47 -6.07
N ALA A 101 6.00 4.69 -5.16
CA ALA A 101 5.91 4.15 -3.80
C ALA A 101 4.70 4.70 -3.01
N LYS A 102 4.41 6.00 -3.16
CA LYS A 102 3.25 6.65 -2.54
C LYS A 102 1.93 6.08 -3.06
N HIS A 103 1.79 5.90 -4.38
CA HIS A 103 0.59 5.29 -4.98
C HIS A 103 0.37 3.87 -4.49
N SER A 104 1.44 3.10 -4.28
CA SER A 104 1.35 1.75 -3.71
C SER A 104 1.19 1.72 -2.18
N GLY A 105 1.23 2.87 -1.49
CA GLY A 105 1.11 2.97 -0.04
C GLY A 105 2.26 2.32 0.74
N ILE A 106 3.45 2.21 0.15
CA ILE A 106 4.63 1.58 0.77
C ILE A 106 5.84 2.51 0.75
N THR A 107 6.85 2.20 1.57
CA THR A 107 8.09 2.97 1.57
C THR A 107 8.88 2.72 0.28
N ILE A 108 9.69 3.71 -0.12
CA ILE A 108 10.58 3.64 -1.27
C ILE A 108 11.46 2.37 -1.23
N SER A 109 12.05 2.07 -0.08
CA SER A 109 12.89 0.89 0.10
C SER A 109 12.11 -0.41 -0.12
N ASP A 110 10.84 -0.46 0.26
CA ASP A 110 10.01 -1.64 0.09
C ASP A 110 9.52 -1.78 -1.35
N TYR A 111 9.21 -0.66 -1.99
CA TYR A 111 8.88 -0.60 -3.41
C TYR A 111 10.01 -1.16 -4.28
N CYS A 112 11.26 -0.69 -4.08
CA CYS A 112 12.42 -1.23 -4.80
C CYS A 112 12.60 -2.73 -4.59
N ARG A 113 12.48 -3.19 -3.33
CA ARG A 113 12.60 -4.62 -3.03
C ARG A 113 11.53 -5.43 -3.75
N ARG A 114 10.26 -5.02 -3.69
CA ARG A 114 9.16 -5.73 -4.34
C ARG A 114 9.33 -5.76 -5.86
N ALA A 115 9.78 -4.65 -6.44
CA ALA A 115 10.04 -4.55 -7.87
C ALA A 115 11.15 -5.52 -8.32
N VAL A 116 12.23 -5.64 -7.56
CA VAL A 116 13.35 -6.57 -7.88
C VAL A 116 12.97 -8.03 -7.67
N PHE A 117 12.18 -8.34 -6.64
CA PHE A 117 11.76 -9.72 -6.34
C PHE A 117 10.44 -10.12 -7.02
N GLU A 118 10.02 -9.38 -8.05
CA GLU A 118 8.79 -9.62 -8.83
C GLU A 118 7.53 -9.84 -7.97
N LYS A 119 7.48 -9.19 -6.81
CA LYS A 119 6.32 -9.25 -5.93
C LYS A 119 5.26 -8.29 -6.41
N GLU A 120 4.01 -8.73 -6.44
CA GLU A 120 2.88 -7.89 -6.83
C GLU A 120 2.86 -6.57 -6.02
N ILE A 121 2.93 -5.46 -6.74
CA ILE A 121 2.77 -4.13 -6.18
C ILE A 121 1.35 -3.68 -6.46
N LYS A 122 0.46 -3.87 -5.49
CA LYS A 122 -0.93 -3.42 -5.59
C LYS A 122 -0.99 -1.92 -5.31
N GLU A 123 -1.64 -1.18 -6.21
CA GLU A 123 -1.92 0.23 -5.98
C GLU A 123 -2.90 0.38 -4.82
N ARG A 124 -2.65 1.38 -3.97
CA ARG A 124 -3.52 1.72 -2.86
C ARG A 124 -4.76 2.39 -3.43
N LEU A 125 -5.94 1.96 -2.98
CA LEU A 125 -7.18 2.66 -3.28
C LEU A 125 -7.10 4.11 -2.79
N SER A 126 -7.51 5.06 -3.65
CA SER A 126 -7.71 6.45 -3.25
C SER A 126 -8.64 6.53 -2.05
N ASP A 127 -8.47 7.55 -1.21
CA ASP A 127 -9.29 7.72 -0.01
C ASP A 127 -10.79 7.86 -0.38
N ASP A 128 -11.10 8.47 -1.53
CA ASP A 128 -12.45 8.55 -2.10
C ASP A 128 -13.02 7.16 -2.42
N HIS A 129 -12.22 6.31 -3.08
CA HIS A 129 -12.62 4.93 -3.38
C HIS A 129 -12.92 4.17 -2.08
N ILE A 130 -12.07 4.33 -1.05
CA ILE A 130 -12.27 3.71 0.26
C ILE A 130 -13.60 4.16 0.88
N GLU A 131 -13.95 5.44 0.78
CA GLU A 131 -15.23 5.96 1.28
C GLU A 131 -16.43 5.39 0.52
N ILE A 132 -16.35 5.31 -0.81
CA ILE A 132 -17.39 4.71 -1.65
C ILE A 132 -17.62 3.25 -1.25
N TYR A 133 -16.57 2.44 -1.11
CA TYR A 133 -16.67 1.04 -0.70
C TYR A 133 -17.27 0.89 0.70
N LYS A 134 -16.87 1.74 1.67
CA LYS A 134 -17.46 1.74 3.01
C LYS A 134 -18.96 2.05 2.98
N THR A 135 -19.36 3.00 2.15
CA THR A 135 -20.78 3.39 2.00
C THR A 135 -21.59 2.27 1.34
N LEU A 136 -21.04 1.63 0.31
CA LEU A 136 -21.66 0.48 -0.35
C LEU A 136 -21.86 -0.69 0.62
N LEU A 137 -20.87 -0.97 1.47
CA LEU A 137 -20.98 -2.02 2.50
C LEU A 137 -22.07 -1.70 3.53
N LYS A 138 -22.22 -0.44 3.93
CA LYS A 138 -23.32 -0.01 4.82
C LYS A 138 -24.68 -0.25 4.17
N PHE A 139 -24.84 0.11 2.89
CA PHE A 139 -26.09 -0.14 2.17
C PHE A 139 -26.38 -1.64 2.04
N HIS A 140 -25.39 -2.47 1.72
CA HIS A 140 -25.55 -3.92 1.71
C HIS A 140 -26.13 -4.46 3.04
N ASN A 141 -25.56 -4.03 4.17
CA ASN A 141 -26.02 -4.44 5.49
C ASN A 141 -27.46 -3.97 5.78
N ASN A 142 -27.79 -2.73 5.42
CA ASN A 142 -29.13 -2.18 5.58
C ASN A 142 -30.15 -2.98 4.74
N PHE A 143 -29.84 -3.28 3.47
CA PHE A 143 -30.70 -4.10 2.62
C PHE A 143 -30.88 -5.52 3.17
N LYS A 144 -29.81 -6.13 3.69
CA LYS A 144 -29.88 -7.44 4.34
C LYS A 144 -30.78 -7.42 5.58
N SER A 145 -30.68 -6.37 6.40
CA SER A 145 -31.54 -6.16 7.57
C SER A 145 -33.01 -6.02 7.17
N ILE A 146 -33.31 -5.17 6.18
CA ILE A 146 -34.66 -4.97 5.62
C ILE A 146 -35.22 -6.29 5.08
N GLY A 147 -34.43 -7.06 4.33
CA GLY A 147 -34.85 -8.37 3.82
C GLY A 147 -35.19 -9.36 4.95
N ASN A 148 -34.41 -9.36 6.03
CA ASN A 148 -34.70 -10.18 7.21
C ASN A 148 -36.00 -9.74 7.91
N MET A 149 -36.22 -8.43 8.06
CA MET A 149 -37.44 -7.87 8.64
C MET A 149 -38.68 -8.19 7.80
N PHE A 150 -38.55 -8.13 6.47
CA PHE A 150 -39.62 -8.51 5.54
C PHE A 150 -40.00 -9.98 5.70
N ARG A 151 -39.00 -10.88 5.76
CA ARG A 151 -39.24 -12.32 5.98
C ARG A 151 -39.97 -12.60 7.30
N ARG A 152 -39.70 -11.81 8.34
CA ARG A 152 -40.32 -11.93 9.67
C ARG A 152 -41.64 -11.17 9.83
N LYS A 153 -42.08 -10.43 8.80
CA LYS A 153 -43.26 -9.55 8.83
C LYS A 153 -43.20 -8.51 9.96
N ASP A 154 -42.01 -7.94 10.19
CA ASP A 154 -41.83 -6.95 11.23
C ASP A 154 -42.55 -5.63 10.87
N PRO A 155 -43.38 -5.05 11.75
CA PRO A 155 -44.14 -3.83 11.46
C PRO A 155 -43.24 -2.58 11.33
N LYS A 156 -41.99 -2.67 11.77
CA LYS A 156 -40.98 -1.59 11.70
C LYS A 156 -40.34 -1.47 10.31
N LEU A 157 -40.63 -2.40 9.39
CA LEU A 157 -40.01 -2.46 8.07
C LEU A 157 -40.14 -1.16 7.27
N ALA A 158 -41.35 -0.60 7.21
CA ALA A 158 -41.61 0.60 6.42
C ALA A 158 -40.72 1.77 6.87
N LYS A 159 -40.54 1.96 8.18
CA LYS A 159 -39.70 3.01 8.76
C LYS A 159 -38.24 2.88 8.33
N GLU A 160 -37.69 1.68 8.40
CA GLU A 160 -36.30 1.41 8.01
C GLU A 160 -36.07 1.61 6.50
N VAL A 161 -37.04 1.22 5.67
CA VAL A 161 -36.99 1.46 4.22
C VAL A 161 -36.96 2.96 3.90
N TYR A 162 -37.84 3.76 4.51
CA TYR A 162 -37.85 5.22 4.32
C TYR A 162 -36.57 5.88 4.84
N ALA A 163 -36.04 5.43 5.98
CA ALA A 163 -34.77 5.92 6.53
C ALA A 163 -33.59 5.64 5.58
N LEU A 164 -33.55 4.43 5.00
CA LEU A 164 -32.54 4.06 4.01
C LEU A 164 -32.67 4.93 2.74
N ALA A 165 -33.88 5.11 2.22
CA ALA A 165 -34.12 5.94 1.04
C ALA A 165 -33.68 7.39 1.26
N ASN A 166 -33.96 7.96 2.44
CA ASN A 166 -33.52 9.32 2.80
C ASN A 166 -31.99 9.42 2.91
N THR A 167 -31.33 8.39 3.44
CA THR A 167 -29.86 8.33 3.53
C THR A 167 -29.23 8.33 2.14
N ILE A 168 -29.77 7.54 1.21
CA ILE A 168 -29.31 7.49 -0.18
C ILE A 168 -29.53 8.84 -0.85
N LYS A 169 -30.72 9.44 -0.69
CA LYS A 169 -31.03 10.77 -1.24
C LYS A 169 -30.08 11.86 -0.75
N SER A 170 -29.73 11.86 0.54
CA SER A 170 -28.76 12.81 1.11
C SER A 170 -27.40 12.65 0.45
N LYS A 171 -26.89 11.40 0.38
CA LYS A 171 -25.61 11.12 -0.24
C LYS A 171 -25.57 11.56 -1.72
N LEU A 172 -26.62 11.28 -2.49
CA LEU A 172 -26.71 11.71 -3.89
C LEU A 172 -26.77 13.25 -4.04
N LYS A 173 -27.37 13.97 -3.09
CA LYS A 173 -27.38 15.44 -3.09
C LYS A 173 -25.99 16.02 -2.84
N ASP A 174 -25.22 15.39 -1.97
CA ASP A 174 -23.84 15.80 -1.69
C ASP A 174 -22.94 15.57 -2.92
N PHE A 175 -23.22 14.56 -3.75
CA PHE A 175 -22.51 14.33 -5.02
C PHE A 175 -22.85 15.32 -6.16
N LYS A 176 -24.00 16.00 -6.11
CA LYS A 176 -24.43 16.92 -7.18
C LYS A 176 -23.96 18.37 -6.94
N ARG A 177 -23.44 18.67 -5.75
CA ARG A 177 -22.84 19.96 -5.41
C ARG A 177 -21.39 20.00 -5.84
#